data_AF-A0A950QUS2-F1
#
_entry.id   AF-A0A950QUS2-F1
#
_cell.length_a   1.000
_cell.length_b   1.000
_cell.length_c   1.000
_cell.angle_alpha   90.00
_cell.angle_beta   90.00
_cell.angle_gamma   90.00
#
_symmetry.space_group_name_H-M   'P 1'
#
loop_
_entity.id
_entity.type
_entity.pdbx_description
1 polymer ?
#
loop_
_entity_poly.entity_id
_entity_poly.type
_entity_poly.pdbx_seq_one_letter_code
_entity_poly.pdbx_strand_id
1 'polypeptide(L)'
;MPTNSRKRPAHGTPREKRKGIKISQRTWELYEQRDKRLDNDPDARPLPPDVWAHAMRRDEFFRPIKKQTTVRIDADVLAWLKSKGDGHLTRINEILREAMLAEMKQ
;
A
#
# COMPACT_ATOMS: atom_id res chain seq x y z
N MET A 1 15.76 40.69 -18.28
CA MET A 1 16.47 39.41 -18.44
C MET A 1 15.49 38.27 -18.22
N PRO A 2 15.16 37.46 -19.24
CA PRO A 2 14.15 36.39 -19.13
C PRO A 2 14.83 35.05 -18.83
N THR A 3 14.42 34.33 -17.79
CA THR A 3 14.85 32.94 -17.61
C THR A 3 13.73 32.04 -17.12
N ASN A 4 13.06 31.46 -18.13
CA ASN A 4 12.85 30.02 -18.28
C ASN A 4 11.80 29.35 -17.38
N SER A 5 10.55 29.43 -17.84
CA SER A 5 9.50 28.45 -17.56
C SER A 5 9.96 27.03 -17.92
N ARG A 6 10.33 26.22 -16.93
CA ARG A 6 10.42 24.76 -17.11
C ARG A 6 9.09 24.12 -16.72
N LYS A 7 8.20 23.97 -17.71
CA LYS A 7 7.10 23.01 -17.65
C LYS A 7 7.71 21.61 -17.42
N ARG A 8 7.31 20.94 -16.33
CA ARG A 8 7.70 19.55 -16.06
C ARG A 8 6.91 18.60 -17.00
N PRO A 9 7.53 17.54 -17.53
CA PRO A 9 6.89 16.63 -18.49
C PRO A 9 5.77 15.81 -17.85
N ALA A 10 4.69 15.66 -18.61
CA ALA A 10 3.45 15.01 -18.22
C ALA A 10 3.51 13.50 -18.42
N HIS A 11 4.06 12.75 -17.47
CA HIS A 11 3.84 11.30 -17.36
C HIS A 11 3.52 10.90 -15.92
N GLY A 12 2.34 11.27 -15.47
CA GLY A 12 1.66 10.63 -14.35
C GLY A 12 0.24 10.35 -14.80
N THR A 13 -0.23 9.11 -14.64
CA THR A 13 -1.64 8.78 -14.83
C THR A 13 -2.51 9.76 -14.03
N PRO A 14 -3.66 10.23 -14.54
CA PRO A 14 -4.51 11.17 -13.81
C PRO A 14 -4.91 10.53 -12.47
N ARG A 15 -4.27 10.95 -11.38
CA ARG A 15 -4.63 10.49 -10.03
C ARG A 15 -5.97 11.15 -9.73
N GLU A 16 -7.03 10.36 -9.85
CA GLU A 16 -8.39 10.79 -9.55
C GLU A 16 -8.40 11.54 -8.21
N LYS A 17 -8.91 12.77 -8.23
CA LYS A 17 -8.95 13.64 -7.06
C LYS A 17 -9.75 12.93 -5.98
N ARG A 18 -9.06 12.30 -5.02
CA ARG A 18 -9.74 11.70 -3.85
C ARG A 18 -10.55 12.82 -3.20
N LYS A 19 -11.88 12.63 -3.12
CA LYS A 19 -12.75 13.56 -2.39
C LYS A 19 -12.14 13.71 -1.00
N GLY A 20 -11.74 14.92 -0.64
CA GLY A 20 -11.17 15.21 0.67
C GLY A 20 -12.12 14.72 1.76
N ILE A 21 -11.57 14.23 2.86
CA ILE A 21 -12.36 13.84 4.04
C ILE A 21 -13.18 15.07 4.45
N LYS A 22 -14.51 14.97 4.41
CA LYS A 22 -15.40 16.05 4.83
C LYS A 22 -15.49 16.03 6.35
N ILE A 23 -14.75 16.91 7.01
CA ILE A 23 -14.79 17.08 8.46
C ILE A 23 -16.05 17.90 8.81
N SER A 24 -16.90 17.36 9.68
CA SER A 24 -18.17 17.99 10.07
C SER A 24 -17.96 19.20 10.97
N GLN A 25 -18.92 20.13 11.03
CA GLN A 25 -18.87 21.29 11.94
C GLN A 25 -18.69 20.87 13.41
N ARG A 26 -19.42 19.85 13.86
CA ARG A 26 -19.29 19.27 15.20
C ARG A 26 -17.86 18.80 15.51
N THR A 27 -17.15 18.27 14.51
CA THR A 27 -15.76 17.83 14.68
C THR A 27 -14.82 19.01 14.87
N TRP A 28 -15.08 20.14 14.20
CA TRP A 28 -14.31 21.37 14.40
C TRP A 28 -14.59 21.98 15.77
N GLU A 29 -15.83 22.03 16.22
CA GLU A 29 -16.19 22.53 17.55
C GLU A 29 -15.50 21.74 18.67
N LEU A 30 -15.49 20.41 18.58
CA LEU A 30 -14.77 19.55 19.52
C LEU A 30 -13.26 19.78 19.45
N TYR A 31 -12.72 20.04 18.26
CA TYR A 31 -11.31 20.36 18.09
C TYR A 31 -10.95 21.73 18.69
N GLU A 32 -11.86 22.70 18.68
CA GLU A 32 -11.64 24.00 19.32
C GLU A 32 -11.72 23.92 20.85
N GLN A 33 -12.63 23.09 21.37
CA GLN A 33 -12.81 22.85 22.80
C GLN A 33 -11.74 21.95 23.43
N ARG A 34 -10.85 21.35 22.61
CA ARG A 34 -9.79 20.47 23.13
C ARG A 34 -8.79 21.25 23.99
N ASP A 35 -8.20 20.56 24.95
CA ASP A 35 -7.13 21.13 25.76
C ASP A 35 -5.84 21.26 24.93
N LYS A 36 -5.54 22.50 24.52
CA LYS A 36 -4.34 22.82 23.71
C LYS A 36 -3.04 22.65 24.49
N ARG A 37 -3.08 22.53 25.82
CA ARG A 37 -1.88 22.28 26.64
C ARG A 37 -1.27 20.92 26.33
N LEU A 38 -2.10 19.95 25.96
CA LEU A 38 -1.68 18.59 25.60
C LEU A 38 -0.93 18.53 24.27
N ASP A 39 -1.03 19.54 23.40
CA ASP A 39 -0.26 19.59 22.15
C ASP A 39 1.25 19.68 22.38
N ASN A 40 1.68 20.14 23.57
CA ASN A 40 3.08 20.32 23.93
C ASN A 40 3.46 19.48 25.17
N ASP A 41 2.75 18.38 25.41
CA ASP A 41 3.01 17.49 26.53
C ASP A 41 4.43 16.88 26.45
N PRO A 42 5.28 17.06 27.47
CA PRO A 42 6.64 16.50 27.50
C PRO A 42 6.67 14.97 27.54
N ASP A 43 5.61 14.33 28.01
CA ASP A 43 5.48 12.86 28.05
C ASP A 43 5.03 12.29 26.70
N ALA A 44 4.33 13.09 25.89
CA ALA A 44 3.81 12.72 24.56
C ALA A 44 4.47 13.51 23.42
N ARG A 45 5.81 13.57 23.41
CA ARG A 45 6.55 14.27 22.36
C ARG A 45 6.28 13.68 20.97
N PRO A 46 6.00 14.52 19.95
CA PRO A 46 5.83 14.04 18.59
C PRO A 46 7.15 13.41 18.11
N LEU A 47 7.07 12.19 17.60
CA LEU A 47 8.22 11.51 17.01
C LEU A 47 8.75 12.33 15.82
N PRO A 48 10.08 12.47 15.70
CA PRO A 48 10.65 13.26 14.62
C PRO A 48 10.45 12.57 13.26
N PRO A 49 10.35 13.33 12.15
CA PRO A 49 9.93 12.80 10.85
C PRO A 49 10.85 11.69 10.28
N ASP A 50 12.12 11.69 10.66
CA ASP A 50 13.12 10.68 10.28
C ASP A 50 12.82 9.32 10.93
N VAL A 51 12.39 9.30 12.19
CA VAL A 51 11.98 8.07 12.88
C VAL A 51 10.70 7.52 12.27
N TRP A 52 9.76 8.39 11.89
CA TRP A 52 8.57 7.99 11.12
C TRP A 52 8.94 7.39 9.78
N ALA A 53 9.84 8.03 9.03
CA ALA A 53 10.31 7.52 7.75
C ALA A 53 11.03 6.17 7.89
N HIS A 54 11.78 5.98 8.98
CA HIS A 54 12.45 4.73 9.28
C HIS A 54 11.46 3.62 9.68
N ALA A 55 10.45 3.92 10.50
CA ALA A 55 9.41 2.98 10.90
C ALA A 55 8.48 2.60 9.72
N MET A 56 8.34 3.51 8.75
CA MET A 56 7.61 3.28 7.51
C MET A 56 8.49 2.65 6.41
N ARG A 57 9.72 2.21 6.72
CA ARG A 57 10.51 1.44 5.77
C ARG A 57 9.72 0.21 5.34
N ARG A 58 9.44 0.21 4.05
CA ARG A 58 8.43 -0.60 3.35
C ARG A 58 8.84 -2.07 3.22
N ASP A 59 10.06 -2.36 3.62
CA ASP A 59 10.81 -3.57 3.32
C ASP A 59 10.27 -4.75 4.14
N GLU A 60 9.89 -4.51 5.40
CA GLU A 60 9.32 -5.53 6.30
C GLU A 60 7.82 -5.79 6.03
N PHE A 61 7.14 -4.87 5.35
CA PHE A 61 5.70 -4.98 5.01
C PHE A 61 5.44 -5.20 3.52
N PHE A 62 6.42 -5.71 2.77
CA PHE A 62 6.21 -6.01 1.35
C PHE A 62 5.15 -7.09 1.18
N ARG A 63 3.93 -6.67 0.79
CA ARG A 63 2.87 -7.57 0.34
C ARG A 63 2.88 -7.60 -1.19
N PRO A 64 3.12 -8.76 -1.82
CA PRO A 64 3.01 -8.92 -3.26
C PRO A 64 1.64 -8.42 -3.75
N ILE A 65 1.65 -7.43 -4.64
CA ILE A 65 0.42 -6.89 -5.22
C ILE A 65 -0.14 -7.93 -6.18
N LYS A 66 -1.22 -8.61 -5.77
CA LYS A 66 -1.93 -9.56 -6.63
C LYS A 66 -2.60 -8.79 -7.76
N LYS A 67 -2.27 -9.15 -9.01
CA LYS A 67 -2.97 -8.62 -10.19
C LYS A 67 -4.03 -9.62 -10.60
N GLN A 68 -5.25 -9.15 -10.82
CA GLN A 68 -6.33 -9.98 -11.35
C GLN A 68 -6.02 -10.27 -12.83
N THR A 69 -5.76 -11.53 -13.14
CA THR A 69 -5.57 -12.03 -14.50
C THR A 69 -6.41 -13.28 -14.70
N THR A 70 -6.89 -13.52 -15.92
CA THR A 70 -7.66 -14.71 -16.27
C THR A 70 -6.73 -15.70 -16.96
N VAL A 71 -6.34 -16.75 -16.24
CA VAL A 71 -5.51 -17.84 -16.76
C VAL A 71 -6.37 -19.10 -16.85
N ARG A 72 -6.16 -19.90 -17.91
CA ARG A 72 -6.76 -21.23 -18.05
C ARG A 72 -5.82 -22.26 -17.44
N ILE A 73 -6.36 -23.16 -16.63
CA ILE A 73 -5.62 -24.25 -15.96
C ILE A 73 -6.29 -25.55 -16.40
N ASP A 74 -5.50 -26.59 -16.61
CA ASP A 74 -6.02 -27.91 -16.95
C ASP A 74 -6.91 -28.50 -15.85
N ALA A 75 -7.88 -29.32 -16.25
CA ALA A 75 -8.94 -29.82 -15.37
C ALA A 75 -8.42 -30.79 -14.30
N ASP A 76 -7.43 -31.61 -14.66
CA ASP A 76 -6.74 -32.56 -13.78
C ASP A 76 -5.87 -31.84 -12.74
N VAL A 77 -5.13 -30.81 -13.16
CA VAL A 77 -4.34 -29.95 -12.27
C VAL A 77 -5.24 -29.23 -11.27
N LEU A 78 -6.39 -28.73 -11.73
CA LEU A 78 -7.38 -28.10 -10.85
C LEU A 78 -7.99 -29.11 -9.87
N ALA A 79 -8.31 -30.33 -10.34
CA ALA A 79 -8.86 -31.39 -9.48
C ALA A 79 -7.84 -31.81 -8.40
N TRP A 80 -6.57 -31.97 -8.78
CA TRP A 80 -5.48 -32.23 -7.84
C TRP A 80 -5.32 -31.11 -6.81
N LEU A 81 -5.33 -29.84 -7.22
CA LEU A 81 -5.24 -28.72 -6.29
C LEU A 81 -6.42 -28.65 -5.33
N LYS A 82 -7.64 -28.92 -5.82
CA LYS A 82 -8.85 -28.96 -4.98
C LYS A 82 -8.80 -30.11 -3.96
N SER A 83 -8.21 -31.26 -4.32
CA SER A 83 -8.03 -32.38 -3.40
C SER A 83 -7.16 -32.05 -2.18
N LYS A 84 -6.35 -30.98 -2.25
CA LYS A 84 -5.50 -30.51 -1.14
C LYS A 84 -6.24 -29.60 -0.15
N GLY A 85 -7.51 -29.28 -0.40
CA GLY A 85 -8.39 -28.52 0.50
C GLY A 85 -8.71 -27.08 0.04
N ASP A 86 -9.38 -26.35 0.93
CA ASP A 86 -9.78 -24.95 0.71
C ASP A 86 -8.57 -24.02 0.77
N GLY A 87 -8.05 -23.68 -0.40
CA GLY A 87 -6.85 -22.85 -0.55
C GLY A 87 -6.17 -22.94 -1.91
N HIS A 88 -6.72 -23.72 -2.84
CA HIS A 88 -6.14 -23.96 -4.16
C HIS A 88 -5.70 -22.69 -4.91
N LEU A 89 -6.46 -21.59 -4.84
CA LEU A 89 -6.08 -20.31 -5.46
C LEU A 89 -4.84 -19.66 -4.82
N THR A 90 -4.68 -19.75 -3.51
CA THR A 90 -3.48 -19.25 -2.82
C THR A 90 -2.28 -20.13 -3.18
N ARG A 91 -2.50 -21.45 -3.21
CA ARG A 91 -1.46 -22.44 -3.50
C ARG A 91 -0.95 -22.37 -4.94
N ILE A 92 -1.81 -22.07 -5.91
CA ILE A 92 -1.39 -21.77 -7.29
C ILE A 92 -0.37 -20.63 -7.30
N ASN A 93 -0.61 -19.54 -6.56
CA ASN A 93 0.31 -18.41 -6.52
C ASN A 93 1.64 -18.74 -5.82
N GLU A 94 1.62 -19.65 -4.84
CA GLU A 94 2.82 -20.14 -4.16
C GLU A 94 3.69 -20.97 -5.11
N ILE A 95 3.10 -21.95 -5.80
CA ILE A 95 3.80 -22.80 -6.77
C ILE A 95 4.44 -21.96 -7.89
N LEU A 96 3.68 -20.99 -8.44
CA LEU A 96 4.20 -20.09 -9.46
C LEU A 96 5.37 -19.23 -8.95
N ARG A 97 5.32 -18.80 -7.68
CA ARG A 97 6.41 -18.04 -7.07
C ARG A 97 7.65 -18.90 -6.87
N GLU A 98 7.49 -20.14 -6.40
CA GLU A 98 8.60 -21.07 -6.23
C GLU A 98 9.29 -21.38 -7.56
N ALA A 99 8.51 -21.66 -8.61
CA ALA A 99 9.04 -21.89 -9.96
C ALA A 99 9.82 -20.66 -10.48
N MET A 100 9.26 -19.46 -10.35
CA MET A 100 9.91 -18.21 -10.75
C MET A 100 11.24 -17.99 -9.99
N LEU A 101 11.26 -18.20 -8.67
CA LEU A 101 12.47 -18.02 -7.86
C LEU A 101 13.55 -19.07 -8.17
N ALA A 102 13.14 -20.31 -8.48
CA ALA A 102 14.07 -21.37 -8.88
C ALA A 102 14.75 -21.06 -10.22
N GLU A 103 13.99 -20.51 -11.19
CA GLU A 103 14.52 -20.08 -12.49
C GLU A 103 15.48 -18.89 -12.35
N MET A 104 15.15 -17.91 -11.49
CA MET A 104 16.00 -16.73 -11.26
C MET A 104 17.33 -17.04 -10.52
N LYS A 105 17.47 -18.23 -9.93
CA LYS A 105 18.66 -18.63 -9.17
C LYS A 105 19.65 -19.47 -10.00
N GLN A 106 19.27 -19.86 -11.22
CA GLN A 106 20.16 -20.45 -12.23
C GLN A 106 20.86 -19.35 -13.02
#